data_AF-A0A1U9MKG5-F1
#
_entry.id   AF-A0A1U9MKG5-F1
#
_cell.length_a   1.000
_cell.length_b   1.000
_cell.length_c   1.000
_cell.angle_alpha   90.00
_cell.angle_beta   90.00
_cell.angle_gamma   90.00
#
_symmetry.space_group_name_H-M   'P 1'
#
loop_
_entity.id
_entity.type
_entity.pdbx_description
1 polymer ?
#
loop_
_entity_poly.entity_id
_entity_poly.type
_entity_poly.pdbx_seq_one_letter_code
_entity_poly.pdbx_strand_id
1 'polypeptide(L)'
;MQKTNFYKAIAFSFFVMSSLSVSCAEDQETPDLPKVPQRSEKLEDFVPDFWNIEFIRQDDLNKDGQLDTVMVVKDRDDANFIQPKD
;
A
#
# COMPACT_ATOMS: atom_id res chain seq x y z
N MET A 1 28.60 -54.09 31.13
CA MET A 1 27.96 -54.60 29.90
C MET A 1 26.57 -55.13 30.27
N GLN A 2 25.50 -54.37 29.98
CA GLN A 2 24.05 -54.71 29.96
C GLN A 2 23.28 -53.37 29.93
N LYS A 3 22.79 -52.92 28.77
CA LYS A 3 21.41 -53.02 28.23
C LYS A 3 20.37 -52.32 29.12
N THR A 4 19.68 -51.28 28.59
CA THR A 4 18.26 -51.36 28.16
C THR A 4 17.70 -50.02 27.64
N ASN A 5 17.31 -50.04 26.37
CA ASN A 5 16.13 -49.46 25.70
C ASN A 5 15.28 -48.42 26.47
N PHE A 6 15.27 -47.18 25.96
CA PHE A 6 14.24 -46.20 26.28
C PHE A 6 12.99 -46.41 25.40
N TYR A 7 11.84 -46.46 26.07
CA TYR A 7 10.54 -46.80 25.53
C TYR A 7 9.79 -45.58 24.98
N LYS A 8 9.03 -45.87 23.90
CA LYS A 8 7.64 -45.45 23.63
C LYS A 8 7.32 -44.01 23.21
N ALA A 9 6.81 -44.00 21.97
CA ALA A 9 5.97 -43.01 21.32
C ALA A 9 4.82 -42.45 22.17
N ILE A 10 4.50 -41.18 21.96
CA ILE A 10 3.13 -40.65 22.03
C ILE A 10 2.96 -39.69 20.85
N ALA A 11 2.25 -40.17 19.81
CA ALA A 11 1.73 -39.33 18.75
C ALA A 11 0.48 -38.62 19.29
N PHE A 12 0.53 -37.30 19.45
CA PHE A 12 -0.62 -36.49 19.81
C PHE A 12 -1.25 -35.96 18.53
N SER A 13 -2.26 -36.68 18.04
CA SER A 13 -3.13 -36.27 16.95
C SER A 13 -4.14 -35.26 17.49
N PHE A 14 -4.08 -34.01 17.03
CA PHE A 14 -5.15 -33.03 17.13
C PHE A 14 -4.85 -31.89 16.16
N PHE A 15 -5.58 -31.76 15.05
CA PHE A 15 -5.94 -30.42 14.57
C PHE A 15 -7.14 -30.41 13.59
N VAL A 16 -8.30 -30.05 14.16
CA VAL A 16 -9.30 -29.07 13.69
C VAL A 16 -9.89 -29.18 12.27
N MET A 17 -11.17 -29.58 12.20
CA MET A 17 -12.10 -29.27 11.10
C MET A 17 -12.16 -27.75 10.90
N SER A 18 -11.69 -27.27 9.75
CA SER A 18 -11.83 -25.86 9.37
C SER A 18 -13.21 -25.62 8.74
N SER A 19 -13.98 -24.74 9.37
CA SER A 19 -15.24 -24.19 8.89
C SER A 19 -15.00 -23.40 7.61
N LEU A 20 -15.72 -23.73 6.53
CA LEU A 20 -15.78 -22.91 5.33
C LEU A 20 -16.61 -21.65 5.62
N SER A 21 -15.93 -20.53 5.86
CA SER A 21 -16.57 -19.21 5.91
C SER A 21 -16.85 -18.75 4.48
N VAL A 22 -18.14 -18.71 4.10
CA VAL A 22 -18.59 -18.01 2.89
C VAL A 22 -18.40 -16.52 3.12
N SER A 23 -17.43 -15.93 2.43
CA SER A 23 -17.25 -14.48 2.37
C SER A 23 -17.94 -13.97 1.12
N CYS A 24 -19.14 -13.39 1.25
CA CYS A 24 -19.68 -12.50 0.23
C CYS A 24 -18.88 -11.20 0.31
N ALA A 25 -17.82 -11.09 -0.49
CA ALA A 25 -17.22 -9.79 -0.76
C ALA A 25 -18.14 -9.08 -1.76
N GLU A 26 -18.85 -8.06 -1.30
CA GLU A 26 -19.42 -7.07 -2.20
C GLU A 26 -18.25 -6.38 -2.91
N ASP A 27 -18.26 -6.50 -4.24
CA ASP A 27 -17.26 -5.92 -5.14
C ASP A 27 -17.51 -4.41 -5.19
N GLN A 28 -16.98 -3.71 -4.18
CA GLN A 28 -17.00 -2.26 -4.14
C GLN A 28 -15.99 -1.77 -5.17
N GLU A 29 -16.46 -1.35 -6.36
CA GLU A 29 -15.62 -0.76 -7.41
C GLU A 29 -14.77 0.37 -6.83
N THR A 30 -13.48 0.08 -6.60
CA THR A 30 -12.51 1.11 -6.27
C THR A 30 -12.32 2.00 -7.49
N PRO A 31 -12.41 3.33 -7.36
CA PRO A 31 -12.14 4.23 -8.47
C PRO A 31 -10.72 4.00 -8.97
N ASP A 32 -10.56 3.98 -10.29
CA ASP A 32 -9.26 3.76 -10.93
C ASP A 32 -8.36 4.97 -10.63
N LEU A 33 -7.43 4.80 -9.68
CA LEU A 33 -6.50 5.85 -9.31
C LEU A 33 -5.36 5.94 -10.32
N PRO A 34 -4.82 7.15 -10.58
CA PRO A 34 -3.66 7.28 -11.46
C PRO A 34 -2.48 6.45 -10.95
N LYS A 35 -1.88 5.68 -11.87
CA LYS A 35 -0.71 4.85 -11.57
C LYS A 35 0.54 5.73 -11.56
N VAL A 36 1.11 5.92 -10.39
CA VAL A 36 2.39 6.63 -10.20
C VAL A 36 3.55 5.63 -10.29
N PRO A 37 4.63 5.92 -11.04
CA PRO A 37 5.76 5.01 -11.15
C PRO A 37 6.50 4.87 -9.81
N GLN A 38 7.13 3.71 -9.58
CA GLN A 38 7.92 3.49 -8.38
C GLN A 38 9.24 4.27 -8.39
N ARG A 39 9.78 4.57 -9.58
CA ARG A 39 11.04 5.30 -9.80
C ARG A 39 10.94 6.13 -11.07
N SER A 40 11.53 7.32 -11.04
CA SER A 40 11.83 8.12 -12.23
C SER A 40 13.11 8.93 -12.02
N GLU A 41 13.72 9.35 -13.12
CA GLU A 41 14.81 10.32 -13.17
C GLU A 41 14.32 11.77 -12.97
N LYS A 42 13.03 12.02 -13.23
CA LYS A 42 12.41 13.35 -13.16
C LYS A 42 11.29 13.36 -12.13
N LEU A 43 11.17 14.47 -11.40
CA LEU A 43 10.13 14.63 -10.37
C LEU A 43 8.73 14.72 -11.00
N GLU A 44 8.67 15.32 -12.19
CA GLU A 44 7.45 15.54 -12.94
C GLU A 44 6.75 14.24 -13.33
N ASP A 45 7.51 13.15 -13.51
CA ASP A 45 6.97 11.85 -13.89
C ASP A 45 6.20 11.15 -12.75
N PHE A 46 6.33 11.65 -11.51
CA PHE A 46 5.51 11.20 -10.38
C PHE A 46 4.15 11.91 -10.31
N VAL A 47 3.91 12.88 -11.19
CA VAL A 47 2.67 13.66 -11.24
C VAL A 47 1.86 13.22 -12.45
N PRO A 48 0.59 12.79 -12.27
CA PRO A 48 -0.28 12.45 -13.39
C PRO A 48 -0.47 13.62 -14.35
N ASP A 49 -0.59 13.34 -15.65
CA ASP A 49 -0.66 14.36 -16.72
C ASP A 49 -1.80 15.39 -16.55
N PHE A 50 -2.88 15.00 -15.88
CA PHE A 50 -4.05 15.84 -15.62
C PHE A 50 -3.94 16.68 -14.33
N TRP A 51 -2.82 16.59 -13.62
CA TRP A 51 -2.51 17.42 -12.45
C TRP A 51 -1.48 18.50 -12.81
N ASN A 52 -1.51 19.61 -12.06
CA ASN A 52 -0.53 20.68 -12.13
C ASN A 52 0.39 20.63 -10.92
N ILE A 53 1.67 20.95 -11.10
CA ILE A 53 2.57 21.21 -9.98
C ILE A 53 2.47 22.70 -9.62
N GLU A 54 2.03 22.99 -8.40
CA GLU A 54 1.93 24.35 -7.88
C GLU A 54 3.18 24.76 -7.10
N PHE A 55 3.83 23.79 -6.45
CA PHE A 55 4.99 24.05 -5.61
C PHE A 55 5.88 22.81 -5.49
N ILE A 56 7.19 23.01 -5.47
CA ILE A 56 8.20 22.00 -5.17
C ILE A 56 9.16 22.58 -4.13
N ARG A 57 9.49 21.80 -3.11
CA ARG A 57 10.60 22.08 -2.19
C ARG A 57 11.42 20.83 -1.94
N GLN A 58 12.73 21.00 -1.89
CA GLN A 58 13.67 19.97 -1.47
C GLN A 58 14.40 20.42 -0.21
N ASP A 59 14.42 19.57 0.81
CA ASP A 59 15.05 19.85 2.10
C ASP A 59 15.29 18.52 2.84
N ASP A 60 16.20 18.49 3.80
CA ASP A 60 16.39 17.33 4.68
C ASP A 60 15.40 17.42 5.85
N LEU A 61 14.17 16.94 5.62
CA LEU A 61 13.04 17.14 6.53
C LEU A 61 13.15 16.24 7.76
N ASN A 62 13.80 15.08 7.62
CA ASN A 62 13.97 14.10 8.69
C ASN A 62 15.36 14.14 9.37
N LYS A 63 16.29 14.95 8.86
CA LYS A 63 17.67 15.15 9.35
C LYS A 63 18.57 13.92 9.23
N ASP A 64 18.36 13.08 8.23
CA ASP A 64 19.19 11.89 7.98
C ASP A 64 20.35 12.16 7.01
N GLY A 65 20.48 13.40 6.51
CA GLY A 65 21.49 13.81 5.55
C GLY A 65 21.10 13.56 4.09
N GLN A 66 19.88 13.07 3.82
CA GLN A 66 19.32 12.94 2.48
C GLN A 66 18.30 14.05 2.21
N LEU A 67 18.18 14.46 0.95
CA LEU A 67 17.18 15.43 0.55
C LEU A 67 15.83 14.74 0.34
N ASP A 68 14.82 15.16 1.09
CA ASP A 68 13.42 14.85 0.83
C ASP A 68 12.86 15.83 -0.20
N THR A 69 11.82 15.40 -0.93
CA THR A 69 11.08 16.28 -1.84
C THR A 69 9.62 16.35 -1.45
N VAL A 70 9.09 17.57 -1.30
CA VAL A 70 7.66 17.83 -1.09
C VAL A 70 7.12 18.55 -2.32
N MET A 71 6.00 18.04 -2.84
CA MET A 71 5.30 18.62 -3.98
C MET A 71 3.86 18.92 -3.58
N VAL A 72 3.37 20.09 -3.98
CA VAL A 72 1.93 20.39 -3.96
C VAL A 72 1.43 20.30 -5.39
N VAL A 73 0.50 19.38 -5.61
CA VAL A 73 -0.14 19.15 -6.90
C VAL A 73 -1.61 19.52 -6.81
N LYS A 74 -2.15 20.03 -7.92
CA LYS A 74 -3.55 20.42 -8.04
C LYS A 74 -4.19 19.70 -9.21
N ASP A 75 -5.34 19.06 -8.98
CA ASP A 75 -6.13 18.48 -10.04
C ASP A 75 -6.64 19.58 -11.00
N ARG A 76 -6.57 19.34 -12.30
CA ARG A 76 -7.12 20.25 -13.33
C ARG A 76 -8.49 19.80 -13.82
N ASP A 77 -8.98 18.63 -13.42
CA ASP A 77 -10.29 18.16 -13.82
C ASP A 77 -11.38 18.87 -13.01
N ASP A 78 -12.08 19.81 -13.66
CA ASP A 78 -13.20 20.56 -13.10
C ASP A 78 -14.33 19.64 -12.57
N ALA A 79 -14.45 18.41 -13.09
CA ALA A 79 -15.41 17.43 -12.60
C ALA A 79 -15.13 16.97 -11.16
N ASN A 80 -13.88 17.08 -10.70
CA ASN A 80 -13.46 16.71 -9.35
C ASN A 80 -13.67 17.84 -8.33
N PHE A 81 -14.19 19.00 -8.75
CA PHE A 81 -14.49 20.12 -7.88
C PHE A 81 -15.99 20.23 -7.60
N ILE A 82 -16.35 20.43 -6.33
CA ILE A 82 -17.72 20.72 -5.93
C ILE A 82 -18.10 22.07 -6.52
N GLN A 83 -19.04 22.08 -7.46
CA GLN A 83 -19.54 23.32 -8.01
C GLN A 83 -20.42 24.06 -7.00
N PRO A 84 -20.31 25.40 -6.91
CA PRO A 84 -21.20 26.19 -6.08
C PRO A 84 -22.64 25.98 -6.54
N LYS A 85 -23.56 25.83 -5.59
CA LYS A 85 -25.00 25.72 -5.86
C LYS A 85 -25.55 27.14 -6.04
N ASP A 86 -26.13 27.42 -7.20
CA ASP A 86 -26.83 28.67 -7.49
C ASP A 86 -27.99 28.96 -6.51
#